data_AF-A0A218U872-F1
#
_entry.id   AF-A0A218U872-F1
#
_cell.length_a   1.000
_cell.length_b   1.000
_cell.length_c   1.000
_cell.angle_alpha   90.00
_cell.angle_beta   90.00
_cell.angle_gamma   90.00
#
_symmetry.space_group_name_H-M   'P 1'
#
loop_
_entity.id
_entity.type
_entity.pdbx_description
1 polymer ?
#
loop_
_entity_poly.entity_id
_entity_poly.type
_entity_poly.pdbx_seq_one_letter_code
_entity_poly.pdbx_strand_id
1 'polypeptide(L)'
;MSRQRRQSWPRLDPDTAEYFRRALETLEEGLSEEELALLSPACASLCLQGALGALRRSQSPSCARFCRALIGCLRQTGPAHQHSPLLTSLQDPAHSRLLEAAMTALDPPGLRELFRGHLRGHLRGVASHPVANHGLQRLLDHAPEDVVEEVLSELGPALEEPLARGHPGVVLALLGAALRHPRLQGEVLRWLFQVGHAPFPVRPRPLCVKPRPFHIKPRLLCV
;
A
#
# COMPACT_ATOMS: atom_id res chain seq x y z
N MET A 1 0.41 -31.99 10.23
CA MET A 1 0.76 -31.07 11.33
C MET A 1 2.09 -30.38 11.01
N SER A 2 2.05 -29.19 10.41
CA SER A 2 3.24 -28.37 10.14
C SER A 2 3.08 -27.04 10.87
N ARG A 3 3.74 -26.91 12.03
CA ARG A 3 3.83 -25.65 12.78
C ARG A 3 4.63 -24.66 11.96
N GLN A 4 3.94 -23.72 11.34
CA GLN A 4 4.54 -22.54 10.72
C GLN A 4 5.23 -21.75 11.84
N ARG A 5 6.56 -21.78 11.88
CA ARG A 5 7.36 -20.88 12.74
C ARG A 5 6.96 -19.45 12.36
N ARG A 6 6.12 -18.81 13.16
CA ARG A 6 6.00 -17.35 13.16
C ARG A 6 7.41 -16.84 13.46
N GLN A 7 8.10 -16.31 12.45
CA GLN A 7 9.36 -15.61 12.68
C GLN A 7 9.03 -14.47 13.65
N SER A 8 9.46 -14.61 14.90
CA SER A 8 9.34 -13.57 15.90
C SER A 8 10.37 -12.52 15.56
N TRP A 9 9.96 -11.53 14.79
CA TRP A 9 10.74 -10.32 14.58
C TRP A 9 11.08 -9.70 15.94
N PRO A 10 12.29 -9.15 16.13
CA PRO A 10 12.66 -8.52 17.39
C PRO A 10 11.66 -7.41 17.70
N ARG A 11 11.08 -7.45 18.90
CA ARG A 11 10.34 -6.30 19.44
C ARG A 11 11.35 -5.19 19.69
N LEU A 12 10.96 -3.96 19.39
CA LEU A 12 11.75 -2.80 19.82
C LEU A 12 11.93 -2.86 21.34
N ASP A 13 13.11 -2.50 21.81
CA ASP A 13 13.30 -2.25 23.23
C ASP A 13 12.36 -1.11 23.69
N PRO A 14 11.95 -1.12 24.97
CA PRO A 14 10.99 -0.14 25.49
C PRO A 14 11.45 1.31 25.30
N ASP A 15 12.74 1.59 25.47
CA ASP A 15 13.30 2.95 25.40
C ASP A 15 13.23 3.51 23.97
N THR A 16 13.56 2.69 22.97
CA THR A 16 13.43 3.05 21.56
C THR A 16 11.97 3.25 21.15
N ALA A 17 11.07 2.39 21.63
CA ALA A 17 9.63 2.54 21.36
C ALA A 17 9.07 3.84 21.96
N GLU A 18 9.52 4.20 23.15
CA GLU A 18 9.16 5.44 23.85
C GLU A 18 9.71 6.68 23.13
N TYR A 19 10.96 6.63 22.63
CA TYR A 19 11.52 7.72 21.80
C TYR A 19 10.66 7.99 20.56
N PHE A 20 10.31 6.94 19.79
CA PHE A 20 9.46 7.10 18.61
C PHE A 20 8.07 7.61 18.97
N ARG A 21 7.51 7.17 20.10
CA ARG A 21 6.21 7.64 20.59
C ARG A 21 6.24 9.15 20.84
N ARG A 22 7.23 9.63 21.59
CA ARG A 22 7.39 11.06 21.89
C ARG A 22 7.67 11.88 20.62
N ALA A 23 8.51 11.37 19.72
CA ALA A 23 8.77 12.03 18.45
C ALA A 23 7.48 12.20 17.62
N LEU A 24 6.65 11.15 17.51
CA LEU A 24 5.38 11.25 16.80
C LEU A 24 4.38 12.18 17.47
N GLU A 25 4.34 12.24 18.81
CA GLU A 25 3.46 13.17 19.51
C GLU A 25 3.87 14.63 19.25
N THR A 26 5.16 14.94 19.29
CA THR A 26 5.68 16.26 18.91
C THR A 26 5.38 16.59 17.44
N LEU A 27 5.51 15.61 16.54
CA LEU A 27 5.15 15.78 15.13
C LEU A 27 3.63 15.93 14.93
N GLU A 28 2.79 15.24 15.70
CA GLU A 28 1.32 15.37 15.66
C GLU A 28 0.89 16.76 16.09
N GLU A 29 1.50 17.34 17.13
CA GLU A 29 1.20 18.68 17.64
C GLU A 29 1.57 19.80 16.65
N GLY A 30 2.64 19.62 15.87
CA GLY A 30 3.07 20.58 14.85
C GLY A 30 2.32 20.45 13.51
N LEU A 31 1.78 19.26 13.22
CA LEU A 31 1.45 18.85 11.86
C LEU A 31 0.54 19.86 11.13
N SER A 32 1.14 20.58 10.19
CA SER A 32 0.49 21.57 9.31
C SER A 32 0.84 21.31 7.84
N GLU A 33 0.19 22.01 6.91
CA GLU A 33 0.48 21.86 5.47
C GLU A 33 1.93 22.21 5.12
N GLU A 34 2.51 23.19 5.80
CA GLU A 34 3.90 23.63 5.60
C GLU A 34 4.90 22.56 6.06
N GLU A 35 4.57 21.86 7.15
CA GLU A 35 5.41 20.77 7.68
C GLU A 35 5.25 19.47 6.88
N LEU A 36 4.13 19.25 6.20
CA LEU A 36 3.99 18.12 5.27
C LEU A 36 5.04 18.18 4.15
N ALA A 37 5.44 19.39 3.73
CA ALA A 37 6.50 19.57 2.75
C ALA A 37 7.86 19.06 3.27
N LEU A 38 8.09 19.04 4.60
CA LEU A 38 9.29 18.46 5.21
C LEU A 38 9.26 16.93 5.20
N LEU A 39 8.07 16.33 5.15
CA LEU A 39 7.88 14.88 5.09
C LEU A 39 7.83 14.33 3.65
N SER A 40 7.59 15.20 2.67
CA SER A 40 7.56 14.92 1.23
C SER A 40 8.83 14.24 0.67
N PRO A 41 10.07 14.62 1.06
CA PRO A 41 11.27 13.97 0.57
C PRO A 41 11.25 12.46 0.82
N ALA A 42 11.74 11.68 -0.16
CA ALA A 42 11.69 10.22 -0.10
C ALA A 42 12.34 9.65 1.19
N CYS A 43 13.44 10.26 1.66
CA CYS A 43 14.08 9.85 2.91
C CYS A 43 13.18 10.07 4.14
N ALA A 44 12.49 11.20 4.24
CA ALA A 44 11.58 11.51 5.34
C ALA A 44 10.36 10.59 5.34
N SER A 45 9.76 10.35 4.18
CA SER A 45 8.64 9.41 4.05
C SER A 45 9.02 7.97 4.42
N LEU A 46 10.25 7.53 4.09
CA LEU A 46 10.76 6.20 4.49
C LEU A 46 11.03 6.11 5.99
N CYS A 47 11.63 7.13 6.60
CA CYS A 47 11.81 7.20 8.05
C CYS A 47 10.46 7.12 8.76
N LEU A 48 9.45 7.83 8.25
CA LEU A 48 8.10 7.81 8.77
C LEU A 48 7.47 6.41 8.65
N GLN A 49 7.60 5.75 7.49
CA GLN A 49 7.16 4.36 7.31
C GLN A 49 7.80 3.41 8.33
N GLY A 50 9.10 3.57 8.59
CA GLY A 50 9.83 2.82 9.61
C GLY A 50 9.28 3.05 11.02
N ALA A 51 9.12 4.32 11.42
CA ALA A 51 8.62 4.72 12.73
C ALA A 51 7.19 4.24 12.98
N LEU A 52 6.30 4.42 12.01
CA LEU A 52 4.91 3.94 12.06
C LEU A 52 4.84 2.40 12.10
N GLY A 53 5.66 1.72 11.31
CA GLY A 53 5.76 0.26 11.34
C GLY A 53 6.33 -0.30 12.65
N ALA A 54 7.15 0.49 13.34
CA ALA A 54 7.65 0.20 14.69
C ALA A 54 6.54 0.36 15.74
N LEU A 55 5.84 1.49 15.74
CA LEU A 55 4.83 1.83 16.74
C LEU A 55 3.52 1.05 16.60
N ARG A 56 3.15 0.64 15.39
CA ARG A 56 2.03 -0.30 15.21
C ARG A 56 2.26 -1.59 16.00
N ARG A 57 3.51 -2.06 16.11
CA ARG A 57 3.85 -3.28 16.86
C ARG A 57 3.78 -3.08 18.37
N SER A 58 3.99 -1.85 18.85
CA SER A 58 3.82 -1.51 20.27
C SER A 58 2.36 -1.21 20.65
N GLN A 59 1.43 -1.21 19.68
CA GLN A 59 -0.01 -0.91 19.88
C GLN A 59 -0.27 0.47 20.49
N SER A 60 0.62 1.43 20.26
CA SER A 60 0.46 2.78 20.80
C SER A 60 -0.71 3.51 20.14
N PRO A 61 -1.62 4.15 20.91
CA PRO A 61 -2.70 4.96 20.36
C PRO A 61 -2.20 6.20 19.59
N SER A 62 -0.97 6.66 19.87
CA SER A 62 -0.36 7.81 19.21
C SER A 62 -0.09 7.55 17.72
N CYS A 63 0.17 6.29 17.33
CA CYS A 63 0.34 5.92 15.92
C CYS A 63 -0.96 6.13 15.12
N ALA A 64 -2.11 5.75 15.68
CA ALA A 64 -3.40 5.92 15.04
C ALA A 64 -3.82 7.40 14.98
N ARG A 65 -3.58 8.16 16.06
CA ARG A 65 -3.84 9.61 16.09
C ARG A 65 -3.03 10.36 15.04
N PHE A 66 -1.71 10.13 15.02
CA PHE A 66 -0.83 10.71 14.00
C PHE A 66 -1.29 10.37 12.58
N CYS A 67 -1.65 9.11 12.29
CA CYS A 67 -2.14 8.73 10.96
C CYS A 67 -3.42 9.48 10.56
N ARG A 68 -4.35 9.69 11.51
CA ARG A 68 -5.58 10.46 11.27
C ARG A 68 -5.28 11.93 11.02
N ALA A 69 -4.37 12.53 11.79
CA ALA A 69 -3.91 13.91 11.57
C ALA A 69 -3.27 14.06 10.18
N LEU A 70 -2.35 13.16 9.82
CA LEU A 70 -1.69 13.11 8.52
C LEU A 70 -2.69 13.02 7.36
N ILE A 71 -3.65 12.09 7.46
CA ILE A 71 -4.72 11.97 6.46
C ILE A 71 -5.58 13.24 6.42
N GLY A 72 -5.86 13.86 7.57
CA GLY A 72 -6.57 15.13 7.68
C GLY A 72 -5.88 16.27 6.92
N CYS A 73 -4.56 16.43 7.07
CA CYS A 73 -3.79 17.46 6.36
C CYS A 73 -3.70 17.17 4.85
N LEU A 74 -3.50 15.90 4.47
CA LEU A 74 -3.45 15.48 3.05
C LEU A 74 -4.80 15.62 2.33
N ARG A 75 -5.91 15.75 3.07
CA ARG A 75 -7.23 16.06 2.51
C ARG A 75 -7.44 17.55 2.23
N GLN A 76 -6.70 18.43 2.88
CA GLN A 76 -6.87 19.88 2.79
C GLN A 76 -6.03 20.50 1.66
N THR A 77 -4.94 19.80 1.29
CA THR A 77 -3.99 20.20 0.24
C THR A 77 -4.49 19.99 -1.20
N GLY A 78 -5.69 19.44 -1.40
CA GLY A 78 -6.25 19.16 -2.73
C GLY A 78 -7.18 20.26 -3.25
N PRO A 79 -7.17 20.59 -4.57
CA PRO A 79 -8.17 21.48 -5.14
C PRO A 79 -9.58 20.90 -4.97
N ALA A 80 -10.57 21.76 -4.65
CA ALA A 80 -11.96 21.39 -4.40
C ALA A 80 -12.74 20.97 -5.67
N HIS A 81 -12.18 20.08 -6.49
CA HIS A 81 -12.75 19.68 -7.77
C HIS A 81 -13.02 18.18 -7.83
N GLN A 82 -14.29 17.83 -8.12
CA GLN A 82 -14.92 16.58 -8.60
C GLN A 82 -14.50 15.21 -8.03
N HIS A 83 -13.24 15.00 -7.65
CA HIS A 83 -12.71 13.81 -7.02
C HIS A 83 -12.48 14.04 -5.52
N SER A 84 -12.44 12.96 -4.74
CA SER A 84 -12.03 13.05 -3.34
C SER A 84 -10.63 13.70 -3.26
N PRO A 85 -10.39 14.70 -2.40
CA PRO A 85 -9.09 15.36 -2.30
C PRO A 85 -7.96 14.38 -1.92
N LEU A 86 -8.29 13.30 -1.22
CA LEU A 86 -7.34 12.24 -0.88
C LEU A 86 -6.94 11.39 -2.11
N LEU A 87 -7.80 11.27 -3.13
CA LEU A 87 -7.43 10.64 -4.40
C LEU A 87 -6.38 11.49 -5.14
N THR A 88 -6.50 12.82 -5.10
CA THR A 88 -5.48 13.72 -5.67
C THR A 88 -4.15 13.54 -4.96
N SER A 89 -4.16 13.51 -3.62
CA SER A 89 -2.96 13.23 -2.82
C SER A 89 -2.38 11.84 -3.06
N LEU A 90 -3.19 10.85 -3.46
CA LEU A 90 -2.70 9.53 -3.83
C LEU A 90 -2.03 9.49 -5.22
N GLN A 91 -2.36 10.45 -6.09
CA GLN A 91 -1.77 10.59 -7.42
C GLN A 91 -0.48 11.41 -7.41
N ASP A 92 -0.25 12.21 -6.38
CA ASP A 92 0.98 12.97 -6.17
C ASP A 92 2.12 12.08 -5.63
N PRO A 93 3.32 12.07 -6.26
CA PRO A 93 4.43 11.20 -5.84
C PRO A 93 4.93 11.39 -4.41
N ALA A 94 4.80 12.59 -3.83
CA ALA A 94 5.24 12.83 -2.47
C ALA A 94 4.18 12.42 -1.47
N HIS A 95 2.94 12.88 -1.66
CA HIS A 95 1.82 12.60 -0.78
C HIS A 95 1.41 11.13 -0.81
N SER A 96 1.56 10.44 -1.95
CA SER A 96 1.23 9.01 -2.06
C SER A 96 2.08 8.16 -1.11
N ARG A 97 3.36 8.52 -0.91
CA ARG A 97 4.29 7.80 -0.03
C ARG A 97 3.94 7.99 1.45
N LEU A 98 3.42 9.17 1.80
CA LEU A 98 2.89 9.46 3.13
C LEU A 98 1.58 8.69 3.38
N LEU A 99 0.69 8.62 2.39
CA LEU A 99 -0.52 7.80 2.48
C LEU A 99 -0.19 6.30 2.61
N GLU A 100 0.79 5.81 1.86
CA GLU A 100 1.29 4.43 2.03
C GLU A 100 1.78 4.17 3.48
N ALA A 101 2.48 5.15 4.07
CA ALA A 101 2.94 5.07 5.45
C ALA A 101 1.77 4.99 6.44
N ALA A 102 0.77 5.85 6.26
CA ALA A 102 -0.44 5.83 7.07
C ALA A 102 -1.19 4.50 6.94
N MET A 103 -1.42 4.00 5.72
CA MET A 103 -2.08 2.71 5.48
C MET A 103 -1.36 1.53 6.13
N THR A 104 -0.03 1.60 6.25
CA THR A 104 0.77 0.58 6.96
C THR A 104 0.49 0.57 8.46
N ALA A 105 0.15 1.72 9.03
CA ALA A 105 -0.06 1.89 10.47
C ALA A 105 -1.53 1.79 10.92
N LEU A 106 -2.48 2.11 10.04
CA LEU A 106 -3.91 2.10 10.36
C LEU A 106 -4.39 0.72 10.83
N ASP A 107 -5.37 0.76 11.74
CA ASP A 107 -6.12 -0.39 12.19
C ASP A 107 -7.21 -0.77 11.16
N PRO A 108 -7.83 -1.97 11.25
CA PRO A 108 -8.84 -2.38 10.29
C PRO A 108 -10.03 -1.40 10.16
N PRO A 109 -10.56 -0.78 11.23
CA PRO A 109 -11.55 0.30 11.12
C PRO A 109 -11.05 1.50 10.30
N GLY A 110 -9.84 2.00 10.55
CA GLY A 110 -9.28 3.13 9.81
C GLY A 110 -9.05 2.82 8.31
N LEU A 111 -8.63 1.59 7.99
CA LEU A 111 -8.50 1.16 6.59
C LEU A 111 -9.86 1.07 5.88
N ARG A 112 -10.92 0.64 6.57
CA ARG A 112 -12.29 0.63 6.01
C ARG A 112 -12.79 2.03 5.73
N GLU A 113 -12.59 2.95 6.67
CA GLU A 113 -12.99 4.34 6.53
C GLU A 113 -12.28 4.99 5.34
N LEU A 114 -10.95 4.83 5.25
CA LEU A 114 -10.16 5.34 4.14
C LEU A 114 -10.63 4.75 2.81
N PHE A 115 -10.82 3.44 2.74
CA PHE A 115 -11.25 2.77 1.51
C PHE A 115 -12.63 3.23 1.07
N ARG A 116 -13.65 3.11 1.93
CA ARG A 116 -15.04 3.40 1.58
C ARG A 116 -15.29 4.89 1.36
N GLY A 117 -14.55 5.75 2.06
CA GLY A 117 -14.67 7.20 1.93
C GLY A 117 -14.01 7.78 0.67
N HIS A 118 -12.98 7.12 0.12
CA HIS A 118 -12.12 7.74 -0.89
C HIS A 118 -11.79 6.86 -2.10
N LEU A 119 -11.61 5.55 -1.93
CA LEU A 119 -11.13 4.67 -3.01
C LEU A 119 -12.27 3.91 -3.71
N ARG A 120 -13.32 3.58 -2.98
CA ARG A 120 -14.48 2.85 -3.52
C ARG A 120 -15.09 3.61 -4.70
N GLY A 121 -15.39 2.88 -5.77
CA GLY A 121 -15.90 3.42 -7.04
C GLY A 121 -14.83 4.01 -7.96
N HIS A 122 -13.56 4.05 -7.55
CA HIS A 122 -12.46 4.65 -8.29
C HIS A 122 -11.30 3.67 -8.56
N LEU A 123 -11.43 2.40 -8.21
CA LEU A 123 -10.31 1.44 -8.17
C LEU A 123 -9.71 1.17 -9.54
N ARG A 124 -10.51 1.15 -10.60
CA ARG A 124 -10.01 1.01 -11.97
C ARG A 124 -9.01 2.12 -12.31
N GLY A 125 -9.36 3.38 -11.99
CA GLY A 125 -8.50 4.53 -12.20
C GLY A 125 -7.25 4.49 -11.32
N VAL A 126 -7.42 4.21 -10.02
CA VAL A 126 -6.33 4.13 -9.05
C VAL A 126 -5.34 3.02 -9.41
N ALA A 127 -5.82 1.81 -9.70
CA ALA A 127 -4.99 0.66 -10.06
C ALA A 127 -4.20 0.88 -11.36
N SER A 128 -4.74 1.72 -12.25
CA SER A 128 -4.18 1.99 -13.56
C SER A 128 -3.33 3.26 -13.64
N HIS A 129 -3.17 3.97 -12.52
CA HIS A 129 -2.43 5.23 -12.43
C HIS A 129 -0.97 4.99 -12.03
N PRO A 130 0.03 5.65 -12.65
CA PRO A 130 1.45 5.37 -12.43
C PRO A 130 1.94 5.54 -10.99
N VAL A 131 1.30 6.41 -10.21
CA VAL A 131 1.62 6.65 -8.78
C VAL A 131 0.63 5.93 -7.85
N ALA A 132 -0.66 6.28 -7.93
CA ALA A 132 -1.70 5.79 -7.02
C ALA A 132 -1.85 4.25 -6.95
N ASN A 133 -1.42 3.50 -7.96
CA ASN A 133 -1.43 2.03 -7.90
C ASN A 133 -0.62 1.47 -6.72
N HIS A 134 0.44 2.15 -6.29
CA HIS A 134 1.25 1.76 -5.14
C HIS A 134 0.49 1.90 -3.83
N GLY A 135 -0.33 2.95 -3.70
CA GLY A 135 -1.23 3.14 -2.57
C GLY A 135 -2.27 2.01 -2.46
N LEU A 136 -2.85 1.58 -3.59
CA LEU A 136 -3.76 0.44 -3.60
C LEU A 136 -3.07 -0.87 -3.19
N GLN A 137 -1.87 -1.13 -3.71
CA GLN A 137 -1.07 -2.29 -3.29
C GLN A 137 -0.81 -2.26 -1.78
N ARG A 138 -0.45 -1.09 -1.25
CA ARG A 138 -0.20 -0.91 0.18
C ARG A 138 -1.44 -1.15 1.03
N LEU A 139 -2.58 -0.64 0.59
CA LEU A 139 -3.86 -0.91 1.24
C LEU A 139 -4.14 -2.42 1.24
N LEU A 140 -3.97 -3.08 0.10
CA LEU A 140 -4.17 -4.52 -0.04
C LEU A 140 -3.21 -5.35 0.81
N ASP A 141 -2.02 -4.87 1.15
CA ASP A 141 -1.09 -5.57 2.05
C ASP A 141 -1.60 -5.65 3.50
N HIS A 142 -2.50 -4.74 3.90
CA HIS A 142 -2.98 -4.62 5.28
C HIS A 142 -4.50 -4.69 5.44
N ALA A 143 -5.25 -4.70 4.33
CA ALA A 143 -6.70 -4.67 4.31
C ALA A 143 -7.34 -5.88 5.04
N PRO A 144 -8.43 -5.65 5.81
CA PRO A 144 -9.28 -6.73 6.31
C PRO A 144 -10.04 -7.42 5.17
N GLU A 145 -10.54 -8.62 5.43
CA GLU A 145 -11.21 -9.48 4.42
C GLU A 145 -12.33 -8.74 3.67
N ASP A 146 -13.18 -7.99 4.37
CA ASP A 146 -14.32 -7.27 3.78
C ASP A 146 -13.89 -6.17 2.79
N VAL A 147 -12.77 -5.50 3.05
CA VAL A 147 -12.23 -4.49 2.11
C VAL A 147 -11.65 -5.17 0.87
N VAL A 148 -10.97 -6.32 1.03
CA VAL A 148 -10.41 -7.06 -0.10
C VAL A 148 -11.52 -7.63 -0.99
N GLU A 149 -12.61 -8.11 -0.40
CA GLU A 149 -13.81 -8.54 -1.12
C GLU A 149 -14.43 -7.41 -1.95
N GLU A 150 -14.60 -6.21 -1.35
CA GLU A 150 -15.08 -5.03 -2.07
C GLU A 150 -14.13 -4.63 -3.22
N VAL A 151 -12.80 -4.70 -3.00
CA VAL A 151 -11.82 -4.44 -4.05
C VAL A 151 -11.94 -5.46 -5.19
N LEU A 152 -12.10 -6.75 -4.88
CA LEU A 152 -12.22 -7.79 -5.91
C LEU A 152 -13.51 -7.64 -6.74
N SER A 153 -14.61 -7.30 -6.08
CA SER A 153 -15.90 -7.08 -6.75
C SER A 153 -15.83 -5.93 -7.76
N GLU A 154 -15.16 -4.83 -7.40
CA GLU A 154 -15.04 -3.65 -8.26
C GLU A 154 -13.91 -3.77 -9.29
N LEU A 155 -12.71 -4.20 -8.87
CA LEU A 155 -11.51 -4.21 -9.71
C LEU A 155 -11.37 -5.48 -10.53
N GLY A 156 -11.86 -6.64 -10.06
CA GLY A 156 -11.74 -7.93 -10.72
C GLY A 156 -12.13 -7.89 -12.21
N PRO A 157 -13.32 -7.39 -12.58
CA PRO A 157 -13.75 -7.24 -13.97
C PRO A 157 -12.90 -6.27 -14.81
N ALA A 158 -12.08 -5.42 -14.18
CA ALA A 158 -11.29 -4.38 -14.83
C ALA A 158 -9.78 -4.61 -14.72
N LEU A 159 -9.33 -5.78 -14.25
CA LEU A 159 -7.92 -6.10 -14.02
C LEU A 159 -7.05 -6.10 -15.29
N GLU A 160 -7.65 -6.26 -16.47
CA GLU A 160 -6.97 -6.17 -17.76
C GLU A 160 -6.24 -4.83 -17.95
N GLU A 161 -6.86 -3.73 -17.52
CA GLU A 161 -6.31 -2.39 -17.78
C GLU A 161 -5.06 -2.07 -16.95
N PRO A 162 -5.03 -2.29 -15.61
CA PRO A 162 -3.79 -2.18 -14.82
C PRO A 162 -2.67 -3.05 -15.38
N LEU A 163 -2.96 -4.28 -15.82
CA LEU A 163 -1.97 -5.18 -16.40
C LEU A 163 -1.43 -4.64 -17.74
N ALA A 164 -2.32 -4.20 -18.64
CA ALA A 164 -1.93 -3.61 -19.92
C ALA A 164 -1.09 -2.34 -19.75
N ARG A 165 -1.28 -1.59 -18.65
CA ARG A 165 -0.47 -0.41 -18.29
C ARG A 165 0.83 -0.75 -17.55
N GLY A 166 1.13 -2.04 -17.36
CA GLY A 166 2.37 -2.47 -16.72
C GLY A 166 2.35 -2.31 -15.20
N HIS A 167 1.19 -2.50 -14.56
CA HIS A 167 1.04 -2.45 -13.10
C HIS A 167 0.70 -3.83 -12.51
N PRO A 168 1.53 -4.87 -12.75
CA PRO A 168 1.28 -6.23 -12.23
C PRO A 168 1.36 -6.30 -10.70
N GLY A 169 1.97 -5.30 -10.05
CA GLY A 169 2.02 -5.20 -8.59
C GLY A 169 0.64 -5.23 -7.94
N VAL A 170 -0.39 -4.68 -8.60
CA VAL A 170 -1.77 -4.73 -8.09
C VAL A 170 -2.29 -6.16 -8.00
N VAL A 171 -2.00 -6.98 -9.01
CA VAL A 171 -2.33 -8.41 -9.02
C VAL A 171 -1.55 -9.16 -7.94
N LEU A 172 -0.26 -8.87 -7.79
CA LEU A 172 0.58 -9.48 -6.74
C LEU A 172 0.05 -9.15 -5.34
N ALA A 173 -0.40 -7.92 -5.12
CA ALA A 173 -1.00 -7.50 -3.85
C ALA A 173 -2.34 -8.20 -3.59
N LEU A 174 -3.19 -8.38 -4.61
CA LEU A 174 -4.44 -9.16 -4.49
C LEU A 174 -4.16 -10.63 -4.14
N LEU A 175 -3.18 -11.25 -4.80
CA LEU A 175 -2.72 -12.59 -4.46
C LEU A 175 -2.20 -12.66 -3.02
N GLY A 176 -1.37 -11.69 -2.63
CA GLY A 176 -0.88 -11.55 -1.26
C GLY A 176 -2.00 -11.43 -0.23
N ALA A 177 -3.06 -10.67 -0.55
CA ALA A 177 -4.24 -10.54 0.28
C ALA A 177 -5.04 -11.85 0.37
N ALA A 178 -5.23 -12.55 -0.75
CA ALA A 178 -5.90 -13.84 -0.79
C ALA A 178 -5.16 -14.94 -0.01
N LEU A 179 -3.83 -14.89 0.05
CA LEU A 179 -3.05 -15.78 0.92
C LEU A 179 -3.33 -15.55 2.40
N ARG A 180 -3.70 -14.32 2.81
CA ARG A 180 -4.10 -14.01 4.19
C ARG A 180 -5.57 -14.30 4.47
N HIS A 181 -6.42 -14.27 3.45
CA HIS A 181 -7.88 -14.45 3.53
C HIS A 181 -8.32 -15.63 2.65
N PRO A 182 -8.26 -16.88 3.16
CA PRO A 182 -8.47 -18.08 2.35
C PRO A 182 -9.79 -18.16 1.58
N ARG A 183 -10.85 -17.51 2.10
CA ARG A 183 -12.17 -17.47 1.47
C ARG A 183 -12.15 -16.78 0.09
N LEU A 184 -11.23 -15.83 -0.11
CA LEU A 184 -11.14 -15.04 -1.34
C LEU A 184 -10.26 -15.69 -2.41
N GLN A 185 -9.49 -16.74 -2.09
CA GLN A 185 -8.54 -17.36 -3.03
C GLN A 185 -9.20 -17.85 -4.32
N GLY A 186 -10.36 -18.50 -4.20
CA GLY A 186 -11.09 -19.00 -5.36
C GLY A 186 -11.56 -17.88 -6.29
N GLU A 187 -11.96 -16.74 -5.73
CA GLU A 187 -12.40 -15.59 -6.50
C GLU A 187 -11.24 -14.88 -7.19
N VAL A 188 -10.12 -14.65 -6.49
CA VAL A 188 -8.92 -14.05 -7.10
C VAL A 188 -8.42 -14.90 -8.26
N LEU A 189 -8.31 -16.22 -8.08
CA LEU A 189 -7.87 -17.11 -9.15
C LEU A 189 -8.83 -17.08 -10.34
N ARG A 190 -10.14 -17.04 -10.10
CA ARG A 190 -11.15 -16.94 -11.17
C ARG A 190 -10.93 -15.71 -12.04
N TRP A 191 -10.75 -14.54 -11.43
CA TRP A 191 -10.48 -13.31 -12.18
C TRP A 191 -9.17 -13.38 -12.97
N LEU A 192 -8.10 -13.94 -12.39
CA LEU A 192 -6.82 -14.09 -13.08
C LEU A 192 -6.91 -14.99 -14.31
N PHE A 193 -7.64 -16.10 -14.22
CA PHE A 193 -7.87 -16.95 -15.39
C PHE A 193 -8.69 -16.24 -16.47
N GLN A 194 -9.75 -15.51 -16.09
CA GLN A 194 -10.57 -14.76 -17.05
C GLN A 194 -9.77 -13.70 -17.81
N VAL A 195 -8.95 -12.93 -17.10
CA VAL A 195 -8.08 -11.89 -17.67
C VAL A 195 -6.96 -12.48 -18.52
N GLY A 196 -6.39 -13.63 -18.12
CA GLY A 196 -5.36 -14.32 -18.89
C GLY A 196 -5.85 -14.92 -20.21
N HIS A 197 -7.15 -15.12 -20.36
CA HIS A 197 -7.79 -15.59 -21.60
C HIS A 197 -8.24 -14.45 -22.53
N ALA A 198 -8.22 -13.20 -22.06
CA ALA A 198 -8.49 -12.06 -22.92
C ALA A 198 -7.33 -11.89 -23.93
N PRO A 199 -7.62 -11.71 -25.23
CA PRO A 199 -6.58 -11.44 -26.21
C PRO A 199 -5.94 -10.10 -25.87
N PHE A 200 -4.80 -10.13 -25.18
CA PHE A 200 -3.96 -8.95 -25.03
C PHE A 200 -3.77 -8.35 -26.43
N PRO A 201 -4.11 -7.08 -26.68
CA PRO A 201 -3.84 -6.46 -27.96
C PRO A 201 -2.33 -6.43 -28.11
N VAL A 202 -1.81 -7.41 -28.86
CA VAL A 202 -0.41 -7.53 -29.23
C VAL A 202 -0.12 -6.32 -30.11
N ARG A 203 0.35 -5.22 -29.52
CA ARG A 203 1.20 -4.29 -30.23
C ARG A 203 2.64 -4.73 -29.94
N PRO A 204 3.28 -5.50 -30.83
CA PRO A 204 4.69 -5.73 -30.71
C PRO A 204 5.38 -4.42 -31.07
N ARG A 205 5.59 -3.54 -30.09
CA ARG A 205 6.79 -2.70 -30.14
C ARG A 205 7.94 -3.67 -29.88
N PRO A 206 8.93 -3.79 -30.78
CA PRO A 206 10.11 -4.60 -30.50
C PRO A 206 10.88 -3.91 -29.36
N LEU A 207 10.50 -4.22 -28.13
CA LEU A 207 11.40 -4.10 -27.00
C LEU A 207 12.50 -5.13 -27.29
N CYS A 208 13.68 -4.64 -27.65
CA CYS A 208 14.89 -5.43 -27.66
C CYS A 208 15.18 -5.84 -26.20
N VAL A 209 14.44 -6.83 -25.70
CA VAL A 209 14.71 -7.48 -24.43
C VAL A 209 15.84 -8.45 -24.72
N LYS A 210 17.09 -8.01 -24.51
CA LYS A 210 18.16 -8.97 -24.28
C LYS A 210 17.76 -9.79 -23.05
N PRO A 211 17.76 -11.13 -23.11
CA PRO A 211 17.52 -11.94 -21.93
C PRO A 211 18.64 -11.67 -20.93
N ARG A 212 18.32 -11.03 -19.81
CA ARG A 212 19.18 -11.11 -18.62
C ARG A 212 18.78 -12.38 -17.89
N PRO A 213 19.64 -13.42 -17.83
CA PRO A 213 19.37 -14.55 -16.97
C PRO A 213 19.42 -14.07 -15.50
N PHE A 214 18.51 -14.58 -14.69
CA PHE A 214 18.58 -14.51 -13.24
C PHE A 214 19.94 -15.06 -12.77
N HIS A 215 20.88 -14.18 -12.43
CA HIS A 215 22.09 -14.58 -11.72
C HIS A 215 21.79 -14.68 -10.22
N ILE A 216 21.37 -15.87 -9.80
CA ILE A 216 21.55 -16.34 -8.43
C ILE A 216 23.03 -16.72 -8.32
N LYS A 217 23.83 -15.93 -7.59
CA LYS A 217 25.21 -16.32 -7.27
C LYS A 217 25.18 -17.55 -6.34
N PRO A 218 25.82 -18.67 -6.67
CA PRO A 218 26.11 -19.69 -5.67
C PRO A 218 27.17 -19.14 -4.72
N ARG A 219 26.91 -19.18 -3.41
CA ARG A 219 27.97 -19.06 -2.40
C ARG A 219 28.88 -20.27 -2.59
N LEU A 220 30.15 -20.03 -2.95
CA LEU A 220 31.19 -21.03 -2.78
C LEU A 220 31.32 -21.34 -1.28
N LEU A 221 31.08 -22.60 -0.93
CA LEU A 221 31.76 -23.24 0.19
C LEU A 221 33.23 -23.35 -0.22
N CYS A 222 34.10 -22.60 0.45
CA CYS A 222 35.50 -22.99 0.58
C CYS A 222 35.61 -23.92 1.79
N VAL A 223 36.38 -24.98 1.58
CA VAL A 223 36.75 -26.08 2.48
C VAL A 223 37.19 -25.59 3.86
#